data_AF-A0AAD2G8Q1-F1
#
_entry.id   AF-A0AAD2G8Q1-F1
#
_cell.length_a   1.000
_cell.length_b   1.000
_cell.length_c   1.000
_cell.angle_alpha   90.00
_cell.angle_beta   90.00
_cell.angle_gamma   90.00
#
_symmetry.space_group_name_H-M   'P 1'
#
loop_
_entity.id
_entity.type
_entity.pdbx_description
1 polymer ?
#
loop_
_entity_poly.entity_id
_entity_poly.type
_entity_poly.pdbx_seq_one_letter_code
_entity_poly.pdbx_strand_id
1 'polypeptide(L)'
;MPKSKGKKFYAVAKGRKVGIFPTWDECKAQVDGFGGSRYKGFKTESEAKEFIQQFQGSAVSLSSSLSSNVVIPEADRKRKGTEDSGNDKRKKVRDNEASCNTSTSDAVANGPIHARGAAANGLTFHIHFDGGSRGNPGVAGAGTQIVLSRSTTTTTTKSSSTSNNRSSSRTTSAATKRIQQSQSKTSVKRLCKTLIRQYLGDSLTNNQAEYQGLVGGLENVLEVLQTQKYQLSSTDESVALIVQGDSKLIIEQVRGAFDCKSPKLQPYYRSAKRLLQQIQKECQQQTGQPCQLTLEHVYRENNKVADSLANNAMDAKRSWTTKYEEEDEEKANTDNEEDAQDEEPSGPAGSKWV
;
A
#
# COMPACT_ATOMS: atom_id res chain seq x y z
N MET A 1 16.79 -4.11 51.36
CA MET A 1 17.85 -4.56 50.42
C MET A 1 17.44 -4.21 48.99
N PRO A 2 18.35 -3.70 48.14
CA PRO A 2 18.09 -3.52 46.72
C PRO A 2 18.00 -4.89 46.03
N LYS A 3 16.91 -5.16 45.29
CA LYS A 3 16.76 -6.40 44.53
C LYS A 3 17.75 -6.39 43.36
N SER A 4 18.64 -7.38 43.28
CA SER A 4 19.58 -7.51 42.17
C SER A 4 18.82 -7.62 40.84
N LYS A 5 19.02 -6.66 39.93
CA LYS A 5 18.51 -6.76 38.56
C LYS A 5 19.22 -7.95 37.89
N GLY A 6 18.50 -9.07 37.72
CA GLY A 6 19.03 -10.24 37.03
C GLY A 6 19.59 -9.86 35.66
N LYS A 7 20.75 -10.42 35.29
CA LYS A 7 21.45 -10.10 34.04
C LYS A 7 20.49 -10.28 32.86
N LYS A 8 20.44 -9.27 31.97
CA LYS A 8 19.60 -9.28 30.77
C LYS A 8 20.50 -9.27 29.54
N PHE A 9 20.22 -10.14 28.59
CA PHE A 9 20.90 -10.19 27.31
C PHE A 9 20.05 -9.45 26.27
N TYR A 10 20.64 -8.48 25.57
CA TYR A 10 19.94 -7.67 24.58
C TYR A 10 20.35 -8.11 23.18
N ALA A 11 19.46 -8.83 22.51
CA ALA A 11 19.68 -9.34 21.16
C ALA A 11 19.26 -8.30 20.12
N VAL A 12 20.17 -7.93 19.22
CA VAL A 12 19.89 -7.10 18.03
C VAL A 12 19.93 -8.01 16.82
N ALA A 13 18.78 -8.23 16.19
CA ALA A 13 18.63 -9.01 14.97
C ALA A 13 18.71 -8.14 13.70
N LYS A 14 18.36 -6.85 13.79
CA LYS A 14 18.58 -5.83 12.75
C LYS A 14 18.94 -4.49 13.39
N GLY A 15 20.02 -3.88 12.95
CA GLY A 15 20.61 -2.65 13.51
C GLY A 15 22.00 -2.39 12.89
N ARG A 16 22.71 -1.37 13.38
CA ARG A 16 24.09 -1.03 12.94
C ARG A 16 25.06 -2.20 13.11
N LYS A 17 24.92 -2.95 14.21
CA LYS A 17 25.62 -4.21 14.47
C LYS A 17 24.63 -5.25 14.99
N VAL A 18 24.53 -6.37 14.30
CA VAL A 18 23.75 -7.54 14.72
C VAL A 18 24.57 -8.35 15.73
N GLY A 19 23.95 -8.82 16.81
CA GLY A 19 24.65 -9.49 17.91
C GLY A 19 23.92 -9.39 19.25
N ILE A 20 24.56 -9.88 20.31
CA ILE A 20 24.02 -9.88 21.68
C ILE A 20 24.88 -8.98 22.55
N PHE A 21 24.23 -8.10 23.32
CA PHE A 21 24.86 -7.10 24.16
C PHE A 21 24.50 -7.31 25.64
N PRO A 22 25.45 -7.18 26.58
CA PRO A 22 25.21 -7.38 28.01
C PRO A 22 24.53 -6.17 28.69
N THR A 23 24.55 -5.00 28.06
CA THR A 23 23.90 -3.77 28.55
C THR A 23 22.84 -3.24 27.60
N TRP A 24 21.94 -2.40 28.14
CA TRP A 24 20.96 -1.69 27.32
C TRP A 24 21.62 -0.64 26.43
N ASP A 25 22.63 0.06 26.94
CA ASP A 25 23.20 1.23 26.25
C ASP A 25 24.02 0.82 25.02
N GLU A 26 24.75 -0.30 25.09
CA GLU A 26 25.38 -0.94 23.92
C GLU A 26 24.36 -1.38 22.86
N CYS A 27 23.24 -1.98 23.29
CA CYS A 27 22.14 -2.36 22.40
C CYS A 27 21.52 -1.12 21.75
N LYS A 28 21.23 -0.09 22.56
CA LYS A 28 20.65 1.19 22.13
C LYS A 28 21.51 1.83 21.03
N ALA A 29 22.84 1.85 21.22
CA ALA A 29 23.77 2.37 20.20
C ALA A 29 23.65 1.67 18.82
N GLN A 30 23.19 0.42 18.77
CA GLN A 30 22.98 -0.29 17.49
C GLN A 30 21.63 -0.02 16.83
N VAL A 31 20.63 0.44 17.58
CA VAL A 31 19.21 0.44 17.12
C VAL A 31 18.56 1.81 17.11
N ASP A 32 19.05 2.74 17.93
CA ASP A 32 18.50 4.10 18.07
C ASP A 32 18.76 4.91 16.79
N GLY A 33 17.70 5.44 16.18
CA GLY A 33 17.76 6.07 14.86
C GLY A 33 18.11 5.15 13.68
N PHE A 34 18.12 3.81 13.84
CA PHE A 34 18.34 2.88 12.73
C PHE A 34 17.00 2.40 12.12
N GLY A 35 16.80 2.66 10.83
CA GLY A 35 15.56 2.35 10.11
C GLY A 35 15.16 0.87 10.16
N GLY A 36 14.00 0.59 10.75
CA GLY A 36 13.49 -0.78 10.89
C GLY A 36 14.39 -1.69 11.71
N SER A 37 15.02 -1.18 12.77
CA SER A 37 15.77 -1.99 13.73
C SER A 37 14.86 -3.00 14.46
N ARG A 38 15.42 -4.15 14.84
CA ARG A 38 14.71 -5.27 15.49
C ARG A 38 15.57 -5.85 16.59
N TYR A 39 15.15 -5.66 17.83
CA TYR A 39 15.88 -6.08 19.03
C TYR A 39 14.94 -6.55 20.14
N LYS A 40 15.44 -7.34 21.10
CA LYS A 40 14.66 -7.81 22.26
C LYS A 40 15.57 -8.20 23.43
N GLY A 41 15.11 -7.95 24.65
CA GLY A 41 15.78 -8.35 25.89
C GLY A 41 15.34 -9.74 26.38
N PHE A 42 16.28 -10.55 26.82
CA PHE A 42 16.12 -11.95 27.24
C PHE A 42 16.76 -12.23 28.61
N LYS A 43 16.42 -13.38 29.20
CA LYS A 43 16.98 -13.83 30.50
C LYS A 43 18.25 -14.66 30.30
N THR A 44 18.36 -15.35 29.16
CA THR A 44 19.49 -16.21 28.79
C THR A 44 20.09 -15.79 27.46
N GLU A 45 21.32 -16.24 27.22
CA GLU A 45 22.01 -16.02 25.94
C GLU A 45 21.45 -16.93 24.81
N SER A 46 20.83 -18.07 25.14
CA SER A 46 20.24 -18.98 24.14
C SER A 46 19.03 -18.35 23.46
N GLU A 47 18.05 -17.88 24.25
CA GLU A 47 16.87 -17.17 23.72
C GLU A 47 17.28 -15.96 22.85
N ALA A 48 18.38 -15.30 23.22
CA ALA A 48 18.95 -14.17 22.49
C ALA A 48 19.62 -14.58 21.15
N LYS A 49 20.28 -15.75 21.08
CA LYS A 49 20.81 -16.34 19.84
C LYS A 49 19.69 -16.78 18.91
N GLU A 50 18.70 -17.51 19.45
CA GLU A 50 17.52 -18.00 18.72
C GLU A 50 16.75 -16.84 18.06
N PHE A 51 16.53 -15.73 18.78
CA PHE A 51 15.88 -14.53 18.25
C PHE A 51 16.62 -13.88 17.07
N ILE A 52 17.96 -13.92 17.08
CA ILE A 52 18.77 -13.41 15.97
C ILE A 52 18.67 -14.37 14.78
N GLN A 53 18.84 -15.67 15.02
CA GLN A 53 18.77 -16.71 13.98
C GLN A 53 17.40 -16.74 13.29
N GLN A 54 16.31 -16.52 14.03
CA GLN A 54 14.93 -16.40 13.52
C GLN A 54 14.74 -15.22 12.53
N PHE A 55 15.70 -14.29 12.42
CA PHE A 55 15.60 -13.09 11.59
C PHE A 55 16.81 -12.83 10.68
N GLN A 56 17.87 -13.64 10.77
CA GLN A 56 18.98 -13.64 9.79
C GLN A 56 18.65 -14.37 8.49
N GLY A 57 17.44 -14.93 8.35
CA GLY A 57 16.98 -15.71 7.19
C GLY A 57 16.76 -14.95 5.88
N SER A 58 17.72 -14.12 5.44
CA SER A 58 17.93 -13.68 4.04
C SER A 58 19.22 -12.83 3.92
N ALA A 59 20.37 -13.36 4.36
CA ALA A 59 21.67 -12.75 4.11
C ALA A 59 22.80 -13.78 4.05
N VAL A 60 23.76 -13.54 3.14
CA VAL A 60 25.07 -14.20 2.99
C VAL A 60 25.05 -15.73 2.75
N SER A 61 25.06 -16.10 1.47
CA SER A 61 25.96 -17.18 1.03
C SER A 61 27.34 -16.57 0.73
N LEU A 62 28.38 -17.41 0.64
CA LEU A 62 29.77 -17.07 0.28
C LEU A 62 30.57 -16.21 1.29
N SER A 63 31.05 -16.85 2.36
CA SER A 63 32.47 -16.76 2.77
C SER A 63 32.87 -17.94 3.69
N SER A 64 34.17 -18.13 3.92
CA SER A 64 34.80 -19.18 4.76
C SER A 64 34.40 -20.64 4.45
N SER A 65 35.13 -21.27 3.53
CA SER A 65 35.34 -22.72 3.54
C SER A 65 36.44 -23.08 4.56
N LEU A 66 36.45 -24.36 4.99
CA LEU A 66 37.42 -24.96 5.93
C LEU A 66 37.26 -24.45 7.39
N SER A 67 37.05 -25.30 8.40
CA SER A 67 37.81 -26.54 8.65
C SER A 67 37.14 -27.48 9.67
N SER A 68 37.66 -28.72 9.71
CA SER A 68 37.62 -29.69 10.83
C SER A 68 36.31 -30.44 11.15
N ASN A 69 36.41 -31.78 11.03
CA ASN A 69 35.44 -32.80 11.43
C ASN A 69 35.14 -32.81 12.96
N VAL A 70 34.02 -33.42 13.38
CA VAL A 70 34.01 -34.62 14.27
C VAL A 70 32.59 -35.19 14.51
N VAL A 71 32.44 -36.49 14.21
CA VAL A 71 31.58 -37.55 14.81
C VAL A 71 30.07 -37.32 15.05
N ILE A 72 29.27 -38.27 14.54
CA ILE A 72 27.86 -38.56 14.87
C ILE A 72 27.80 -39.64 15.99
N PRO A 73 26.80 -39.57 16.89
CA PRO A 73 26.16 -40.78 17.41
C PRO A 73 24.66 -40.88 17.06
N GLU A 74 24.21 -42.12 16.85
CA GLU A 74 22.86 -42.56 16.47
C GLU A 74 21.89 -42.62 17.69
N ALA A 75 20.61 -42.92 17.42
CA ALA A 75 19.54 -43.38 18.32
C ALA A 75 18.56 -42.31 18.88
N ASP A 76 17.31 -42.64 19.22
CA ASP A 76 16.60 -43.94 19.15
C ASP A 76 15.17 -43.80 18.57
N ARG A 77 14.64 -44.89 18.01
CA ARG A 77 13.23 -45.00 17.59
C ARG A 77 12.39 -45.58 18.72
N LYS A 78 11.27 -44.92 19.09
CA LYS A 78 10.11 -45.61 19.69
C LYS A 78 8.78 -45.05 19.21
N ARG A 79 8.11 -45.84 18.36
CA ARG A 79 6.65 -45.86 18.26
C ARG A 79 6.11 -46.77 19.36
N LYS A 80 4.92 -46.48 19.89
CA LYS A 80 4.01 -47.52 20.39
C LYS A 80 2.55 -47.05 20.29
N GLY A 81 1.65 -47.97 19.95
CA GLY A 81 0.24 -47.86 20.34
C GLY A 81 0.04 -48.33 21.79
N THR A 82 -1.19 -48.60 22.24
CA THR A 82 -2.45 -48.72 21.48
C THR A 82 -3.64 -48.58 22.46
N GLU A 83 -4.88 -48.62 21.94
CA GLU A 83 -6.13 -48.92 22.69
C GLU A 83 -6.61 -47.85 23.72
N ASP A 84 -7.90 -47.68 24.04
CA ASP A 84 -9.14 -48.33 23.57
C ASP A 84 -10.32 -47.33 23.42
N SER A 85 -11.42 -47.85 22.84
CA SER A 85 -12.82 -47.43 22.73
C SER A 85 -13.44 -46.53 23.83
N GLY A 86 -14.51 -45.77 23.54
CA GLY A 86 -15.14 -45.54 22.22
C GLY A 86 -16.57 -44.98 22.25
N ASN A 87 -17.11 -44.71 21.05
CA ASN A 87 -18.52 -44.56 20.65
C ASN A 87 -19.51 -43.78 21.56
N ASP A 88 -20.01 -42.65 21.03
CA ASP A 88 -21.47 -42.46 20.89
C ASP A 88 -21.83 -41.70 19.60
N LYS A 89 -23.10 -41.75 19.18
CA LYS A 89 -23.60 -41.43 17.83
C LYS A 89 -24.57 -40.25 17.84
N ARG A 90 -24.33 -39.24 16.99
CA ARG A 90 -25.40 -38.37 16.48
C ARG A 90 -25.22 -38.04 15.00
N LYS A 91 -26.33 -37.74 14.31
CA LYS A 91 -26.51 -37.94 12.86
C LYS A 91 -27.25 -36.76 12.23
N LYS A 92 -26.88 -36.39 10.99
CA LYS A 92 -27.45 -35.28 10.17
C LYS A 92 -27.18 -33.88 10.77
N VAL A 93 -27.19 -32.78 10.00
CA VAL A 93 -27.64 -32.54 8.61
C VAL A 93 -26.46 -32.05 7.72
N ARG A 94 -26.62 -32.07 6.39
CA ARG A 94 -25.70 -31.42 5.43
C ARG A 94 -26.29 -30.07 5.01
N ASP A 95 -25.46 -29.07 4.79
CA ASP A 95 -25.72 -28.02 3.82
C ASP A 95 -24.45 -27.70 3.03
N ASN A 96 -24.61 -27.28 1.77
CA ASN A 96 -23.50 -26.98 0.87
C ASN A 96 -23.22 -25.47 0.85
N GLU A 97 -21.96 -25.07 0.93
CA GLU A 97 -21.49 -23.84 0.26
C GLU A 97 -20.19 -24.12 -0.50
N ALA A 98 -20.01 -23.44 -1.63
CA ALA A 98 -18.98 -23.77 -2.60
C ALA A 98 -17.65 -23.07 -2.29
N SER A 99 -16.61 -23.87 -2.01
CA SER A 99 -15.22 -23.39 -2.01
C SER A 99 -14.74 -23.20 -3.45
N CYS A 100 -14.36 -21.97 -3.81
CA CYS A 100 -13.49 -21.71 -4.96
C CYS A 100 -12.11 -21.28 -4.45
N ASN A 101 -11.11 -22.13 -4.63
CA ASN A 101 -9.73 -21.85 -4.28
C ASN A 101 -8.97 -21.39 -5.53
N THR A 102 -8.53 -20.13 -5.57
CA THR A 102 -7.61 -19.62 -6.59
C THR A 102 -6.27 -19.25 -5.95
N SER A 103 -5.42 -20.26 -5.76
CA SER A 103 -4.03 -20.07 -5.37
C SER A 103 -3.18 -19.70 -6.58
N THR A 104 -2.70 -18.47 -6.65
CA THR A 104 -1.60 -18.08 -7.54
C THR A 104 -0.53 -17.36 -6.74
N SER A 105 0.50 -18.10 -6.36
CA SER A 105 1.79 -17.53 -5.94
C SER A 105 2.49 -16.91 -7.14
N ASP A 106 3.03 -15.70 -7.00
CA ASP A 106 4.18 -15.27 -7.79
C ASP A 106 4.94 -14.13 -7.10
N ALA A 107 6.19 -13.90 -7.52
CA ALA A 107 7.19 -13.19 -6.73
C ALA A 107 7.19 -11.66 -6.84
N VAL A 108 7.85 -11.04 -5.85
CA VAL A 108 8.01 -9.59 -5.65
C VAL A 108 8.79 -8.92 -6.79
N ALA A 109 8.30 -7.76 -7.24
CA ALA A 109 9.11 -6.74 -7.93
C ALA A 109 8.70 -5.34 -7.46
N ASN A 110 9.64 -4.51 -7.04
CA ASN A 110 9.38 -3.11 -6.69
C ASN A 110 9.51 -2.24 -7.96
N GLY A 111 8.44 -1.53 -8.32
CA GLY A 111 8.39 -0.60 -9.44
C GLY A 111 7.05 0.16 -9.45
N PRO A 112 6.89 1.19 -10.31
CA PRO A 112 5.60 1.86 -10.49
C PRO A 112 4.54 0.85 -10.95
N ILE A 113 3.32 0.96 -10.41
CA ILE A 113 2.26 -0.03 -10.60
C ILE A 113 1.66 0.07 -12.01
N HIS A 114 2.37 -0.50 -12.99
CA HIS A 114 1.81 -0.77 -14.31
C HIS A 114 0.83 -1.95 -14.24
N ALA A 115 -0.41 -1.62 -13.88
CA ALA A 115 -1.61 -2.13 -14.56
C ALA A 115 -1.52 -3.58 -15.10
N ARG A 116 -1.49 -4.59 -14.22
CA ARG A 116 -1.80 -5.97 -14.60
C ARG A 116 -3.30 -6.09 -14.95
N GLY A 117 -3.67 -5.67 -16.16
CA GLY A 117 -5.04 -5.73 -16.66
C GLY A 117 -5.93 -4.54 -16.30
N ALA A 118 -5.38 -3.33 -16.20
CA ALA A 118 -6.24 -2.13 -16.25
C ALA A 118 -6.86 -2.03 -17.65
N ALA A 119 -8.15 -1.71 -17.72
CA ALA A 119 -8.85 -1.53 -18.99
C ALA A 119 -8.40 -0.23 -19.67
N ALA A 120 -8.74 -0.05 -20.96
CA ALA A 120 -8.22 1.06 -21.77
C ALA A 120 -8.58 2.42 -21.17
N ASN A 121 -9.77 2.52 -20.59
CA ASN A 121 -10.16 3.61 -19.69
C ASN A 121 -10.65 3.06 -18.35
N GLY A 122 -10.45 3.82 -17.27
CA GLY A 122 -10.99 3.43 -15.97
C GLY A 122 -10.75 4.45 -14.86
N LEU A 123 -11.56 4.36 -13.80
CA LEU A 123 -11.44 5.17 -12.59
C LEU A 123 -10.75 4.38 -11.48
N THR A 124 -9.78 5.00 -10.81
CA THR A 124 -9.06 4.42 -9.67
C THR A 124 -9.24 5.28 -8.44
N PHE A 125 -9.83 4.70 -7.39
CA PHE A 125 -9.81 5.25 -6.03
C PHE A 125 -8.63 4.63 -5.27
N HIS A 126 -7.66 5.46 -4.86
CA HIS A 126 -6.51 5.01 -4.08
C HIS A 126 -6.58 5.63 -2.68
N ILE A 127 -6.89 4.79 -1.69
CA ILE A 127 -6.97 5.14 -0.26
C ILE A 127 -5.65 4.80 0.43
N HIS A 128 -5.08 5.77 1.14
CA HIS A 128 -4.07 5.58 2.18
C HIS A 128 -4.69 5.92 3.55
N PHE A 129 -4.70 4.98 4.49
CA PHE A 129 -5.27 5.20 5.83
C PHE A 129 -4.28 4.87 6.96
N ASP A 130 -4.44 5.57 8.08
CA ASP A 130 -3.75 5.33 9.36
C ASP A 130 -4.60 5.83 10.54
N GLY A 131 -4.25 5.45 11.76
CA GLY A 131 -4.77 6.04 12.98
C GLY A 131 -3.88 5.83 14.20
N GLY A 132 -3.82 6.85 15.06
CA GLY A 132 -2.98 6.86 16.25
C GLY A 132 -3.79 6.94 17.55
N SER A 133 -3.19 6.49 18.64
CA SER A 133 -3.69 6.70 20.01
C SER A 133 -2.54 7.03 20.97
N ARG A 134 -2.49 8.28 21.44
CA ARG A 134 -1.55 8.79 22.44
C ARG A 134 -2.04 8.40 23.84
N GLY A 135 -1.72 7.17 24.23
CA GLY A 135 -2.05 6.57 25.54
C GLY A 135 -2.51 5.12 25.44
N ASN A 136 -3.16 4.76 24.32
CA ASN A 136 -3.59 3.41 23.94
C ASN A 136 -4.19 2.55 25.09
N PRO A 137 -5.41 2.85 25.58
CA PRO A 137 -6.34 3.86 25.08
C PRO A 137 -5.96 5.29 25.50
N GLY A 138 -6.27 6.27 24.66
CA GLY A 138 -5.88 7.66 24.88
C GLY A 138 -6.36 8.59 23.76
N VAL A 139 -5.77 9.79 23.70
CA VAL A 139 -6.09 10.83 22.69
C VAL A 139 -5.84 10.25 21.30
N ALA A 140 -6.90 10.12 20.50
CA ALA A 140 -6.91 9.33 19.28
C ALA A 140 -7.40 10.12 18.07
N GLY A 141 -6.85 9.77 16.91
CA GLY A 141 -7.21 10.37 15.64
C GLY A 141 -6.92 9.44 14.46
N ALA A 142 -7.70 9.59 13.41
CA ALA A 142 -7.54 8.88 12.15
C ALA A 142 -7.22 9.84 11.00
N GLY A 143 -6.45 9.35 10.03
CA GLY A 143 -5.99 10.10 8.88
C GLY A 143 -6.21 9.30 7.61
N THR A 144 -6.81 9.92 6.60
CA THR A 144 -7.07 9.25 5.31
C THR A 144 -6.77 10.19 4.15
N GLN A 145 -5.87 9.77 3.26
CA GLN A 145 -5.73 10.35 1.94
C GLN A 145 -6.50 9.48 0.95
N ILE A 146 -7.28 10.11 0.07
CA ILE A 146 -7.94 9.46 -1.06
C ILE A 146 -7.53 10.24 -2.30
N VAL A 147 -7.03 9.53 -3.31
CA VAL A 147 -6.75 10.08 -4.64
C VAL A 147 -7.69 9.42 -5.63
N LEU A 148 -8.42 10.22 -6.41
CA LEU A 148 -9.20 9.75 -7.54
C LEU A 148 -8.47 10.11 -8.83
N SER A 149 -8.20 9.11 -9.66
CA SER A 149 -7.59 9.29 -10.97
C SER A 149 -8.34 8.53 -12.06
N ARG A 150 -8.23 9.01 -13.31
CA ARG A 150 -8.75 8.36 -14.50
C ARG A 150 -7.60 8.02 -15.44
N SER A 151 -7.49 6.75 -15.83
CA SER A 151 -6.60 6.33 -16.91
C SER A 151 -7.33 6.40 -18.26
N THR A 152 -6.62 6.77 -19.32
CA THR A 152 -7.12 6.74 -20.70
C THR A 152 -6.03 6.25 -21.65
N THR A 153 -6.37 5.38 -22.61
CA THR A 153 -5.38 4.71 -23.47
C THR A 153 -5.64 4.99 -24.95
N THR A 154 -4.83 5.88 -25.52
CA THR A 154 -4.91 6.23 -26.94
C THR A 154 -4.07 5.26 -27.76
N THR A 155 -4.70 4.48 -28.63
CA THR A 155 -4.00 3.62 -29.60
C THR A 155 -3.83 4.34 -30.93
N THR A 156 -2.59 4.55 -31.35
CA THR A 156 -2.25 5.18 -32.64
C THR A 156 -1.75 4.12 -33.63
N THR A 157 -2.51 3.89 -34.71
CA THR A 157 -2.12 3.00 -35.80
C THR A 157 -1.32 3.76 -36.86
N LYS A 158 0.01 3.67 -36.82
CA LYS A 158 0.86 4.24 -37.89
C LYS A 158 0.84 3.35 -39.13
N SER A 159 0.12 3.76 -40.16
CA SER A 159 0.06 3.12 -41.47
C SER A 159 1.26 3.51 -42.35
N SER A 160 2.44 2.97 -42.05
CA SER A 160 3.61 3.11 -42.93
C SER A 160 3.36 2.45 -44.30
N SER A 161 3.39 3.25 -45.36
CA SER A 161 3.31 2.79 -46.74
C SER A 161 4.66 2.95 -47.44
N THR A 162 5.50 1.92 -47.36
CA THR A 162 6.78 1.87 -48.07
C THR A 162 6.55 1.74 -49.58
N SER A 163 6.57 2.86 -50.30
CA SER A 163 6.47 2.88 -51.76
C SER A 163 7.81 2.50 -52.39
N ASN A 164 7.98 1.21 -52.68
CA ASN A 164 9.15 0.72 -53.41
C ASN A 164 8.99 0.96 -54.92
N ASN A 165 9.41 2.13 -55.39
CA ASN A 165 9.58 2.40 -56.81
C ASN A 165 10.72 1.53 -57.38
N ARG A 166 10.39 0.35 -57.91
CA ARG A 166 11.30 -0.47 -58.71
C ARG A 166 10.64 -0.87 -60.02
N SER A 167 11.23 -0.44 -61.12
CA SER A 167 10.75 -0.68 -62.48
C SER A 167 11.00 -2.12 -62.96
N SER A 168 10.21 -2.50 -63.96
CA SER A 168 10.39 -3.64 -64.87
C SER A 168 10.06 -5.07 -64.37
N SER A 169 8.87 -5.49 -64.82
CA SER A 169 8.50 -6.79 -65.42
C SER A 169 8.37 -8.09 -64.58
N ARG A 170 7.42 -8.92 -65.05
CA ARG A 170 7.06 -10.31 -64.69
C ARG A 170 6.24 -10.55 -63.40
N THR A 171 4.92 -10.60 -63.62
CA THR A 171 3.89 -11.44 -62.99
C THR A 171 4.31 -12.46 -61.91
N THR A 172 4.05 -12.14 -60.64
CA THR A 172 3.59 -13.09 -59.60
C THR A 172 2.69 -12.34 -58.61
N SER A 173 1.62 -12.96 -58.12
CA SER A 173 0.69 -12.31 -57.17
C SER A 173 1.29 -12.25 -55.75
N ALA A 174 2.03 -11.19 -55.46
CA ALA A 174 2.67 -10.97 -54.16
C ALA A 174 1.70 -10.26 -53.20
N ALA A 175 1.20 -10.99 -52.21
CA ALA A 175 0.33 -10.44 -51.17
C ALA A 175 1.12 -9.54 -50.19
N THR A 176 1.08 -8.22 -50.40
CA THR A 176 1.74 -7.22 -49.56
C THR A 176 1.17 -7.22 -48.14
N LYS A 177 1.82 -7.97 -47.23
CA LYS A 177 1.50 -8.01 -45.80
C LYS A 177 1.78 -6.65 -45.15
N ARG A 178 0.75 -5.81 -45.01
CA ARG A 178 0.79 -4.59 -44.18
C ARG A 178 1.03 -4.98 -42.71
N ILE A 179 2.23 -4.72 -42.20
CA ILE A 179 2.51 -4.81 -40.77
C ILE A 179 2.01 -3.51 -40.11
N GLN A 180 0.79 -3.52 -39.60
CA GLN A 180 0.29 -2.42 -38.76
C GLN A 180 0.93 -2.53 -37.37
N GLN A 181 1.87 -1.65 -37.06
CA GLN A 181 2.30 -1.43 -35.67
C GLN A 181 1.33 -0.46 -34.99
N SER A 182 0.43 -1.00 -34.18
CA SER A 182 -0.37 -0.25 -33.21
C SER A 182 0.49 0.09 -31.99
N GLN A 183 0.64 1.36 -31.67
CA GLN A 183 1.27 1.81 -30.43
C GLN A 183 0.19 2.38 -29.50
N SER A 184 0.06 1.83 -28.29
CA SER A 184 -0.87 2.28 -27.25
C SER A 184 -0.14 3.14 -26.22
N LYS A 185 -0.60 4.37 -26.00
CA LYS A 185 -0.11 5.27 -24.95
C LYS A 185 -1.20 5.48 -23.91
N THR A 186 -0.97 5.01 -22.68
CA THR A 186 -1.84 5.31 -21.53
C THR A 186 -1.41 6.62 -20.86
N SER A 187 -2.38 7.46 -20.53
CA SER A 187 -2.25 8.64 -19.68
C SER A 187 -3.04 8.43 -18.38
N VAL A 188 -2.71 9.17 -17.32
CA VAL A 188 -3.45 9.16 -16.05
C VAL A 188 -3.62 10.60 -15.57
N LYS A 189 -4.87 11.02 -15.36
CA LYS A 189 -5.25 12.36 -14.86
C LYS A 189 -5.83 12.27 -13.43
N ARG A 190 -5.50 13.16 -12.51
CA ARG A 190 -5.81 13.06 -11.06
C ARG A 190 -6.99 13.96 -10.67
N LEU A 191 -8.19 13.53 -11.08
CA LEU A 191 -9.46 14.25 -10.94
C LEU A 191 -9.66 14.98 -9.60
N CYS A 192 -9.36 14.31 -8.47
CA CYS A 192 -9.36 14.97 -7.17
C CYS A 192 -8.49 14.27 -6.11
N LYS A 193 -8.25 14.98 -5.01
CA LYS A 193 -7.51 14.51 -3.84
C LYS A 193 -8.21 14.98 -2.56
N THR A 194 -8.65 14.02 -1.74
CA THR A 194 -9.34 14.28 -0.46
C THR A 194 -8.42 13.91 0.70
N LEU A 195 -8.26 14.80 1.67
CA LEU A 195 -7.48 14.61 2.90
C LEU A 195 -8.41 14.73 4.11
N ILE A 196 -8.79 13.58 4.68
CA ILE A 196 -9.67 13.45 5.84
C ILE A 196 -8.80 13.39 7.10
N ARG A 197 -9.18 14.16 8.12
CA ARG A 197 -8.60 14.16 9.47
C ARG A 197 -9.74 14.02 10.45
N GLN A 198 -9.76 12.94 11.23
CA GLN A 198 -10.83 12.66 12.21
C GLN A 198 -10.25 12.67 13.62
N TYR A 199 -10.73 13.55 14.48
CA TYR A 199 -10.47 13.45 15.92
C TYR A 199 -11.49 12.49 16.53
N LEU A 200 -11.02 11.53 17.32
CA LEU A 200 -11.83 10.40 17.79
C LEU A 200 -12.06 10.42 19.31
N GLY A 201 -11.65 11.48 20.00
CA GLY A 201 -11.70 11.58 21.46
C GLY A 201 -10.46 11.03 22.15
N ASP A 202 -10.63 10.55 23.37
CA ASP A 202 -9.57 10.32 24.36
C ASP A 202 -9.50 8.89 24.93
N SER A 203 -10.31 7.98 24.39
CA SER A 203 -10.56 6.66 24.97
C SER A 203 -10.45 5.48 23.98
N LEU A 204 -9.99 5.73 22.75
CA LEU A 204 -9.78 4.68 21.74
C LEU A 204 -8.37 4.10 21.77
N THR A 205 -8.26 2.81 21.45
CA THR A 205 -6.98 2.12 21.20
C THR A 205 -6.47 2.36 19.77
N ASN A 206 -5.18 2.12 19.52
CA ASN A 206 -4.56 2.37 18.20
C ASN A 206 -5.33 1.66 17.06
N ASN A 207 -5.58 0.36 17.24
CA ASN A 207 -6.29 -0.46 16.27
C ASN A 207 -7.74 0.02 16.01
N GLN A 208 -8.38 0.71 16.96
CA GLN A 208 -9.70 1.33 16.72
C GLN A 208 -9.57 2.61 15.88
N ALA A 209 -8.50 3.40 16.09
CA ALA A 209 -8.22 4.58 15.30
C ALA A 209 -7.83 4.22 13.86
N GLU A 210 -6.94 3.26 13.67
CA GLU A 210 -6.58 2.71 12.35
C GLU A 210 -7.83 2.22 11.59
N TYR A 211 -8.74 1.52 12.28
CA TYR A 211 -10.01 1.06 11.70
C TYR A 211 -10.93 2.22 11.30
N GLN A 212 -10.96 3.32 12.06
CA GLN A 212 -11.73 4.52 11.68
C GLN A 212 -11.14 5.20 10.44
N GLY A 213 -9.81 5.21 10.28
CA GLY A 213 -9.16 5.70 9.05
C GLY A 213 -9.59 4.90 7.81
N LEU A 214 -9.66 3.57 7.93
CA LEU A 214 -10.20 2.74 6.86
C LEU A 214 -11.69 3.02 6.60
N VAL A 215 -12.51 3.09 7.65
CA VAL A 215 -13.97 3.31 7.53
C VAL A 215 -14.27 4.66 6.88
N GLY A 216 -13.69 5.76 7.37
CA GLY A 216 -13.88 7.09 6.80
C GLY A 216 -13.38 7.22 5.35
N GLY A 217 -12.34 6.47 4.99
CA GLY A 217 -11.90 6.34 3.60
C GLY A 217 -12.96 5.70 2.69
N LEU A 218 -13.51 4.55 3.11
CA LEU A 218 -14.53 3.83 2.37
C LEU A 218 -15.87 4.60 2.31
N GLU A 219 -16.25 5.29 3.39
CA GLU A 219 -17.44 6.15 3.44
C GLU A 219 -17.35 7.29 2.41
N ASN A 220 -16.20 7.96 2.27
CA ASN A 220 -16.04 9.02 1.27
C ASN A 220 -15.93 8.49 -0.17
N VAL A 221 -15.41 7.28 -0.40
CA VAL A 221 -15.50 6.65 -1.74
C VAL A 221 -16.95 6.35 -2.10
N LEU A 222 -17.76 5.87 -1.15
CA LEU A 222 -19.19 5.62 -1.39
C LEU A 222 -19.97 6.94 -1.61
N GLU A 223 -19.68 8.01 -0.86
CA GLU A 223 -20.18 9.37 -1.09
C GLU A 223 -19.91 9.84 -2.53
N VAL A 224 -18.69 9.67 -3.03
CA VAL A 224 -18.30 10.11 -4.38
C VAL A 224 -18.98 9.30 -5.48
N LEU A 225 -19.17 7.99 -5.29
CA LEU A 225 -19.89 7.13 -6.23
C LEU A 225 -21.40 7.44 -6.26
N GLN A 226 -22.01 7.71 -5.10
CA GLN A 226 -23.45 7.97 -4.97
C GLN A 226 -23.87 9.38 -5.38
N THR A 227 -23.00 10.38 -5.15
CA THR A 227 -23.20 11.74 -5.69
C THR A 227 -22.98 11.83 -7.20
N GLN A 228 -22.42 10.78 -7.82
CA GLN A 228 -22.08 10.71 -9.24
C GLN A 228 -21.22 11.89 -9.74
N LYS A 229 -20.52 12.61 -8.86
CA LYS A 229 -19.83 13.88 -9.19
C LYS A 229 -18.84 13.71 -10.33
N TYR A 230 -18.06 12.63 -10.31
CA TYR A 230 -17.17 12.24 -11.40
C TYR A 230 -17.84 11.07 -12.12
N GLN A 231 -18.83 11.37 -12.97
CA GLN A 231 -19.64 10.34 -13.62
C GLN A 231 -18.77 9.22 -14.20
N LEU A 232 -19.18 7.98 -13.89
CA LEU A 232 -18.76 6.79 -14.61
C LEU A 232 -19.30 6.93 -16.03
N SER A 233 -18.39 7.25 -16.94
CA SER A 233 -18.68 7.44 -18.37
C SER A 233 -19.10 6.11 -18.97
N SER A 234 -19.91 6.14 -20.03
CA SER A 234 -20.13 4.97 -20.90
C SER A 234 -18.84 4.45 -21.55
N THR A 235 -17.71 5.18 -21.41
CA THR A 235 -16.37 4.77 -21.82
C THR A 235 -15.50 4.19 -20.70
N ASP A 236 -15.92 4.21 -19.43
CA ASP A 236 -15.11 3.71 -18.31
C ASP A 236 -15.26 2.18 -18.15
N GLU A 237 -14.37 1.45 -18.81
CA GLU A 237 -14.37 -0.02 -18.88
C GLU A 237 -14.04 -0.70 -17.52
N SER A 238 -13.52 0.03 -16.54
CA SER A 238 -13.18 -0.52 -15.21
C SER A 238 -13.20 0.50 -14.08
N VAL A 239 -13.45 0.00 -12.86
CA VAL A 239 -13.25 0.73 -11.60
C VAL A 239 -12.29 -0.06 -10.73
N ALA A 240 -11.27 0.60 -10.18
CA ALA A 240 -10.34 0.02 -9.21
C ALA A 240 -10.47 0.73 -7.85
N LEU A 241 -10.41 -0.04 -6.78
CA LEU A 241 -10.35 0.43 -5.39
C LEU A 241 -9.09 -0.15 -4.75
N ILE A 242 -8.05 0.68 -4.63
CA ILE A 242 -6.78 0.34 -4.00
C ILE A 242 -6.79 0.91 -2.59
N VAL A 243 -6.57 0.06 -1.59
CA VAL A 243 -6.65 0.41 -0.17
C VAL A 243 -5.38 -0.03 0.54
N GLN A 244 -4.61 0.94 1.01
CA GLN A 244 -3.31 0.76 1.63
C GLN A 244 -3.24 1.37 3.03
N GLY A 245 -2.51 0.70 3.92
CA GLY A 245 -2.15 1.17 5.25
C GLY A 245 -1.08 0.29 5.87
N ASP A 246 -0.37 0.76 6.91
CA ASP A 246 0.70 0.00 7.58
C ASP A 246 0.21 -0.90 8.73
N SER A 247 -1.08 -0.86 9.06
CA SER A 247 -1.70 -1.86 9.94
C SER A 247 -1.91 -3.21 9.23
N LYS A 248 -0.88 -4.06 9.25
CA LYS A 248 -0.99 -5.43 8.67
C LYS A 248 -2.16 -6.22 9.29
N LEU A 249 -2.44 -6.02 10.57
CA LEU A 249 -3.55 -6.69 11.24
C LEU A 249 -4.89 -6.38 10.56
N ILE A 250 -5.16 -5.10 10.29
CA ILE A 250 -6.43 -4.65 9.72
C ILE A 250 -6.54 -5.04 8.25
N ILE A 251 -5.46 -4.89 7.46
CA ILE A 251 -5.43 -5.33 6.06
C ILE A 251 -5.77 -6.82 5.96
N GLU A 252 -5.10 -7.67 6.73
CA GLU A 252 -5.31 -9.13 6.68
C GLU A 252 -6.67 -9.55 7.28
N GLN A 253 -7.18 -8.85 8.31
CA GLN A 253 -8.53 -9.07 8.83
C GLN A 253 -9.60 -8.71 7.78
N VAL A 254 -9.49 -7.54 7.13
CA VAL A 254 -10.46 -7.07 6.14
C VAL A 254 -10.40 -7.89 4.86
N ARG A 255 -9.20 -8.32 4.42
CA ARG A 255 -9.00 -9.31 3.37
C ARG A 255 -9.66 -10.67 3.71
N GLY A 256 -9.74 -11.01 4.99
CA GLY A 256 -10.32 -12.27 5.49
C GLY A 256 -9.29 -13.37 5.76
N ALA A 257 -7.99 -13.04 5.75
CA ALA A 257 -6.93 -13.96 6.12
C ALA A 257 -6.80 -14.16 7.65
N PHE A 258 -7.22 -13.16 8.45
CA PHE A 258 -7.22 -13.21 9.91
C PHE A 258 -8.62 -12.98 10.51
N ASP A 259 -8.94 -13.63 11.62
CA ASP A 259 -10.19 -13.38 12.35
C ASP A 259 -10.16 -12.05 13.14
N CYS A 260 -11.24 -11.28 13.08
CA CYS A 260 -11.45 -10.14 13.99
C CYS A 260 -12.13 -10.58 15.31
N LYS A 261 -11.43 -11.34 16.15
CA LYS A 261 -12.01 -11.93 17.38
C LYS A 261 -12.29 -10.94 18.53
N SER A 262 -11.81 -9.70 18.47
CA SER A 262 -12.00 -8.71 19.54
C SER A 262 -13.40 -8.08 19.51
N PRO A 263 -14.21 -8.17 20.60
CA PRO A 263 -15.52 -7.51 20.67
C PRO A 263 -15.46 -5.98 20.49
N LYS A 264 -14.33 -5.34 20.83
CA LYS A 264 -14.11 -3.90 20.63
C LYS A 264 -13.81 -3.54 19.17
N LEU A 265 -13.27 -4.46 18.36
CA LEU A 265 -12.93 -4.20 16.95
C LEU A 265 -14.04 -4.67 15.98
N GLN A 266 -14.83 -5.67 16.39
CA GLN A 266 -15.95 -6.23 15.63
C GLN A 266 -16.92 -5.18 15.02
N PRO A 267 -17.31 -4.08 15.70
CA PRO A 267 -18.16 -3.05 15.09
C PRO A 267 -17.52 -2.41 13.85
N TYR A 268 -16.27 -1.96 13.97
CA TYR A 268 -15.54 -1.31 12.88
C TYR A 268 -15.23 -2.30 11.74
N TYR A 269 -14.86 -3.54 12.07
CA TYR A 269 -14.66 -4.61 11.09
C TYR A 269 -15.91 -4.86 10.24
N ARG A 270 -17.09 -4.95 10.88
CA ARG A 270 -18.37 -5.11 10.18
C ARG A 270 -18.70 -3.90 9.32
N SER A 271 -18.47 -2.67 9.79
CA SER A 271 -18.64 -1.46 8.99
C SER A 271 -17.74 -1.48 7.75
N ALA A 272 -16.44 -1.78 7.89
CA ALA A 272 -15.52 -1.86 6.75
C ALA A 272 -15.93 -2.93 5.72
N LYS A 273 -16.31 -4.14 6.17
CA LYS A 273 -16.78 -5.21 5.25
C LYS A 273 -18.10 -4.84 4.56
N ARG A 274 -19.03 -4.21 5.27
CA ARG A 274 -20.30 -3.71 4.71
C ARG A 274 -20.06 -2.61 3.66
N LEU A 275 -19.18 -1.64 3.95
CA LEU A 275 -18.84 -0.56 3.02
C LEU A 275 -18.18 -1.08 1.75
N LEU A 276 -17.26 -2.04 1.85
CA LEU A 276 -16.68 -2.72 0.68
C LEU A 276 -17.75 -3.42 -0.18
N GLN A 277 -18.70 -4.11 0.44
CA GLN A 277 -19.84 -4.72 -0.27
C GLN A 277 -20.74 -3.67 -0.93
N GLN A 278 -20.99 -2.53 -0.27
CA GLN A 278 -21.76 -1.42 -0.83
C GLN A 278 -21.06 -0.80 -2.04
N ILE A 279 -19.75 -0.54 -1.97
CA ILE A 279 -18.96 0.00 -3.08
C ILE A 279 -18.91 -0.98 -4.26
N GLN A 280 -18.67 -2.27 -4.01
CA GLN A 280 -18.69 -3.30 -5.06
C GLN A 280 -20.05 -3.37 -5.76
N LYS A 281 -21.15 -3.27 -5.01
CA LYS A 281 -22.51 -3.24 -5.55
C LYS A 281 -22.78 -1.95 -6.35
N GLU A 282 -22.37 -0.80 -5.85
CA GLU A 282 -22.54 0.50 -6.51
C GLU A 282 -21.85 0.51 -7.88
N CYS A 283 -20.58 0.07 -7.94
CA CYS A 283 -19.87 -0.10 -9.22
C CYS A 283 -20.57 -1.11 -10.13
N GLN A 284 -20.96 -2.28 -9.61
CA GLN A 284 -21.70 -3.31 -10.36
C GLN A 284 -23.03 -2.80 -10.95
N GLN A 285 -23.70 -1.85 -10.28
CA GLN A 285 -24.92 -1.22 -10.76
C GLN A 285 -24.67 -0.12 -11.81
N GLN A 286 -23.54 0.60 -11.72
CA GLN A 286 -23.22 1.72 -12.63
C GLN A 286 -22.43 1.29 -13.90
N THR A 287 -21.61 0.23 -13.85
CA THR A 287 -20.78 -0.23 -15.00
C THR A 287 -21.14 -1.64 -15.50
N GLY A 288 -21.94 -2.39 -14.76
CA GLY A 288 -22.17 -3.82 -15.04
C GLY A 288 -21.03 -4.74 -14.59
N GLN A 289 -19.99 -4.24 -13.90
CA GLN A 289 -18.90 -5.02 -13.30
C GLN A 289 -18.56 -4.54 -11.88
N PRO A 290 -18.15 -5.41 -10.95
CA PRO A 290 -17.73 -4.98 -9.62
C PRO A 290 -16.37 -4.29 -9.68
N CYS A 291 -16.06 -3.41 -8.72
CA CYS A 291 -14.74 -2.78 -8.67
C CYS A 291 -13.63 -3.80 -8.37
N GLN A 292 -12.50 -3.67 -9.05
CA GLN A 292 -11.28 -4.42 -8.76
C GLN A 292 -10.72 -3.97 -7.40
N LEU A 293 -10.85 -4.82 -6.37
CA LEU A 293 -10.46 -4.49 -5.00
C LEU A 293 -9.04 -4.98 -4.68
N THR A 294 -8.14 -4.05 -4.42
CA THR A 294 -6.78 -4.31 -3.94
C THR A 294 -6.66 -3.88 -2.47
N LEU A 295 -6.40 -4.82 -1.57
CA LEU A 295 -6.14 -4.58 -0.14
C LEU A 295 -4.66 -4.89 0.14
N GLU A 296 -3.87 -3.90 0.51
CA GLU A 296 -2.40 -4.01 0.62
C GLU A 296 -1.84 -3.40 1.90
N HIS A 297 -0.80 -4.04 2.44
CA HIS A 297 0.00 -3.49 3.53
C HIS A 297 1.21 -2.76 2.96
N VAL A 298 1.37 -1.50 3.31
CA VAL A 298 2.57 -0.69 3.01
C VAL A 298 3.43 -0.53 4.26
N TYR A 299 4.73 -0.27 4.13
CA TYR A 299 5.55 0.10 5.29
C TYR A 299 5.29 1.56 5.71
N ARG A 300 5.44 1.89 7.00
CA ARG A 300 5.10 3.21 7.57
C ARG A 300 5.82 4.37 6.88
N GLU A 301 7.06 4.16 6.45
CA GLU A 301 7.84 5.13 5.67
C GLU A 301 7.16 5.57 4.36
N ASN A 302 6.22 4.76 3.84
CA ASN A 302 5.40 5.01 2.66
C ASN A 302 3.97 5.47 2.99
N ASN A 303 3.53 5.39 4.26
CA ASN A 303 2.18 5.81 4.70
C ASN A 303 2.16 7.20 5.40
N LYS A 304 3.29 7.91 5.40
CA LYS A 304 3.54 9.18 6.12
C LYS A 304 2.45 10.25 6.00
N VAL A 305 1.71 10.31 4.89
CA VAL A 305 0.64 11.30 4.74
C VAL A 305 -0.52 10.95 5.66
N ALA A 306 -0.97 9.69 5.72
CA ALA A 306 -2.05 9.27 6.60
C ALA A 306 -1.67 9.42 8.09
N ASP A 307 -0.44 9.06 8.47
CA ASP A 307 0.16 9.32 9.79
C ASP A 307 0.09 10.80 10.17
N SER A 308 0.53 11.68 9.26
CA SER A 308 0.45 13.12 9.44
C SER A 308 -1.00 13.60 9.60
N LEU A 309 -1.95 13.09 8.80
CA LEU A 309 -3.37 13.45 8.92
C LEU A 309 -3.96 13.02 10.29
N ALA A 310 -3.62 11.83 10.78
CA ALA A 310 -4.03 11.34 12.10
C ALA A 310 -3.45 12.18 13.24
N ASN A 311 -2.16 12.53 13.16
CA ASN A 311 -1.51 13.41 14.14
C ASN A 311 -2.12 14.82 14.14
N ASN A 312 -2.31 15.44 12.98
CA ASN A 312 -2.98 16.74 12.85
C ASN A 312 -4.37 16.75 13.53
N ALA A 313 -5.13 15.66 13.43
CA ALA A 313 -6.43 15.53 14.09
C ALA A 313 -6.31 15.48 15.63
N MET A 314 -5.33 14.74 16.16
CA MET A 314 -5.05 14.65 17.60
C MET A 314 -4.54 15.97 18.18
N ASP A 315 -3.67 16.68 17.47
CA ASP A 315 -3.09 17.95 17.90
C ASP A 315 -4.12 19.10 17.89
N ALA A 316 -4.94 19.20 16.83
CA ALA A 316 -5.99 20.20 16.73
C ALA A 316 -7.30 19.85 17.48
N LYS A 317 -7.40 18.62 18.02
CA LYS A 317 -8.57 18.04 18.71
C LYS A 317 -9.91 18.25 17.98
N ARG A 318 -9.89 18.22 16.64
CA ARG A 318 -11.07 18.40 15.78
C ARG A 318 -10.95 17.59 14.49
N SER A 319 -12.10 17.33 13.88
CA SER A 319 -12.19 16.68 12.57
C SER A 319 -12.35 17.73 11.46
N TRP A 320 -11.67 17.53 10.32
CA TRP A 320 -11.90 18.30 9.10
C TRP A 320 -11.41 17.58 7.84
N THR A 321 -12.00 17.94 6.70
CA THR A 321 -11.65 17.39 5.38
C THR A 321 -11.17 18.51 4.48
N THR A 322 -10.14 18.26 3.67
CA THR A 322 -9.70 19.13 2.59
C THR A 322 -9.91 18.40 1.26
N LYS A 323 -10.56 19.01 0.28
CA LYS A 323 -10.68 18.50 -1.09
C LYS A 323 -9.88 19.42 -2.01
N TYR A 324 -9.13 18.85 -2.95
CA TYR A 324 -8.41 19.54 -4.03
C TYR A 324 -8.88 18.95 -5.36
N GLU A 325 -9.06 19.78 -6.38
CA GLU A 325 -9.58 19.40 -7.69
C GLU A 325 -8.68 19.98 -8.79
N GLU A 326 -8.59 19.30 -9.94
CA GLU A 326 -7.47 19.49 -10.87
C GLU A 326 -7.64 20.67 -11.87
N GLU A 327 -8.42 21.69 -11.48
CA GLU A 327 -8.62 22.94 -12.25
C GLU A 327 -7.55 24.01 -11.93
N ASP A 328 -6.77 23.82 -10.87
CA ASP A 328 -5.82 24.82 -10.34
C ASP A 328 -4.40 24.74 -10.94
N GLU A 329 -3.96 23.61 -11.51
CA GLU A 329 -2.56 23.44 -11.95
C GLU A 329 -2.25 24.12 -13.31
N GLU A 330 -3.23 24.38 -14.18
CA GLU A 330 -3.00 24.92 -15.54
C GLU A 330 -2.78 26.45 -15.58
N LYS A 331 -3.15 27.18 -14.52
CA LYS A 331 -2.90 28.64 -14.37
C LYS A 331 -1.55 28.99 -13.75
N ALA A 332 -0.83 28.01 -13.19
CA ALA A 332 0.42 28.27 -12.48
C ALA A 332 1.65 28.45 -13.41
N ASN A 333 1.46 28.41 -14.73
CA ASN A 333 2.56 28.26 -15.70
C ASN A 333 2.43 29.16 -16.95
N THR A 334 1.62 30.22 -16.89
CA THR A 334 1.53 31.31 -17.89
C THR A 334 2.15 32.62 -17.40
N ASP A 335 2.18 32.84 -16.09
CA ASP A 335 2.40 34.16 -15.49
C ASP A 335 3.90 34.41 -15.16
N ASN A 336 4.81 33.94 -16.01
CA ASN A 336 6.27 33.98 -15.80
C ASN A 336 7.12 34.30 -17.05
N GLU A 337 6.51 34.71 -18.17
CA GLU A 337 7.24 35.15 -19.39
C GLU A 337 6.70 36.49 -19.95
N GLU A 338 6.25 37.43 -19.11
CA GLU A 338 5.80 38.75 -19.60
C GLU A 338 5.99 39.91 -18.59
N ASP A 339 7.22 40.12 -18.08
CA ASP A 339 7.68 41.48 -17.72
C ASP A 339 9.21 41.60 -17.66
N ALA A 340 9.81 41.99 -18.79
CA ALA A 340 11.22 42.37 -18.92
C ALA A 340 11.35 43.41 -20.05
N GLN A 341 10.89 44.63 -19.78
CA GLN A 341 10.89 45.72 -20.76
C GLN A 341 12.26 46.43 -20.77
N ASP A 342 12.88 46.52 -21.95
CA ASP A 342 14.18 47.17 -22.14
C ASP A 342 14.07 48.71 -22.07
N GLU A 343 14.47 49.28 -20.94
CA GLU A 343 14.67 50.73 -20.79
C GLU A 343 16.01 51.17 -21.42
N GLU A 344 16.01 51.49 -22.73
CA GLU A 344 17.15 52.18 -23.36
C GLU A 344 17.18 53.69 -23.01
N PRO A 345 18.24 54.20 -22.36
CA PRO A 345 18.34 55.61 -21.99
C PRO A 345 18.76 56.49 -23.19
N SER A 346 17.79 57.11 -23.86
CA SER A 346 18.04 58.04 -24.97
C SER A 346 18.77 59.31 -24.52
N GLY A 347 20.08 59.41 -24.81
CA GLY A 347 20.88 60.60 -24.50
C GLY A 347 20.55 61.81 -25.39
N PRO A 348 20.46 63.04 -24.86
CA PRO A 348 20.10 64.24 -25.63
C PRO A 348 21.23 64.74 -26.53
N ALA A 349 20.86 65.22 -27.72
CA ALA A 349 21.80 65.84 -28.67
C ALA A 349 22.34 67.19 -28.18
N GLY A 350 23.56 67.54 -28.58
CA GLY A 350 24.28 68.70 -28.05
C GLY A 350 23.97 70.05 -28.71
N SER A 351 23.95 71.09 -27.87
CA SER A 351 24.49 72.45 -28.12
C SER A 351 24.06 73.22 -29.38
N LYS A 352 23.36 74.38 -29.19
CA LYS A 352 23.95 75.74 -29.34
C LYS A 352 22.90 76.89 -29.31
N TRP A 353 23.23 77.95 -28.53
CA TRP A 353 22.83 79.38 -28.60
C TRP A 353 21.55 79.80 -29.33
N VAL A 354 20.66 80.52 -28.63
CA VAL A 354 20.75 81.99 -28.49
C VAL A 354 20.65 82.34 -27.00
#